data_AF-A0A6I5RG82-F1
#
_entry.id   AF-A0A6I5RG82-F1
#
_cell.length_a   1.000
_cell.length_b   1.000
_cell.length_c   1.000
_cell.angle_alpha   90.00
_cell.angle_beta   90.00
_cell.angle_gamma   90.00
#
_symmetry.space_group_name_H-M   'P 1'
#
loop_
_entity.id
_entity.type
_entity.pdbx_description
1 polymer ?
#
loop_
_entity_poly.entity_id
_entity_poly.type
_entity_poly.pdbx_seq_one_letter_code
_entity_poly.pdbx_strand_id
1 'polypeptide(L)'
;MQSEGCDLDRDHIHIVASRIRILDGTTVTDSWEYPRSEKVIRELEKQYQLTPTPSSRERDSRAPTTGEMRRVWCTGEVGTREQLLTQIKQSAADSPTMTEFMKQLQANGVNVRVGYTLTGKVKGISYALDGVAFSGTKLGRAYTFPGLQKH
;
A
#
# COMPACT_ATOMS: atom_id res chain seq x y z
N MET A 1 23.03 -26.74 -4.81
CA MET A 1 21.65 -26.23 -4.74
C MET A 1 21.76 -24.74 -4.44
N GLN A 2 22.03 -23.96 -5.49
CA GLN A 2 22.13 -22.49 -5.38
C GLN A 2 20.70 -21.97 -5.31
N SER A 3 20.41 -21.16 -4.30
CA SER A 3 19.20 -20.36 -4.25
C SER A 3 19.27 -19.36 -5.41
N GLU A 4 18.50 -19.56 -6.46
CA GLU A 4 18.28 -18.55 -7.50
C GLU A 4 17.45 -17.41 -6.88
N GLY A 5 18.14 -16.59 -6.10
CA GLY A 5 17.71 -15.24 -5.81
C GLY A 5 17.85 -14.45 -7.09
N CYS A 6 16.78 -13.78 -7.47
CA CYS A 6 16.81 -12.78 -8.52
C CYS A 6 17.72 -11.63 -8.08
N ASP A 7 18.99 -11.79 -8.41
CA ASP A 7 20.04 -10.79 -8.37
C ASP A 7 20.07 -10.13 -9.74
N LEU A 8 19.18 -9.15 -9.90
CA LEU A 8 19.39 -8.15 -10.93
C LEU A 8 20.58 -7.33 -10.45
N ASP A 9 21.73 -7.51 -11.09
CA ASP A 9 22.88 -6.62 -10.93
C ASP A 9 22.41 -5.21 -11.33
N ARG A 10 22.12 -4.40 -10.33
CA ARG A 10 21.61 -3.04 -10.48
C ARG A 10 22.69 -2.10 -9.97
N ASP A 11 22.99 -1.09 -10.77
CA ASP A 11 23.78 0.05 -10.33
C ASP A 11 23.15 0.61 -9.05
N HIS A 12 23.91 0.54 -7.96
CA HIS A 12 23.50 1.09 -6.68
C HIS A 12 24.58 2.05 -6.17
N ILE A 13 24.13 3.14 -5.58
CA ILE A 13 25.00 4.12 -4.95
C ILE A 13 24.86 4.02 -3.44
N HIS A 14 25.97 4.06 -2.71
CA HIS A 14 25.98 4.20 -1.26
C HIS A 14 26.12 5.68 -0.91
N ILE A 15 25.14 6.23 -0.20
CA ILE A 15 25.19 7.58 0.35
C ILE A 15 25.39 7.48 1.85
N VAL A 16 26.46 8.09 2.36
CA VAL A 16 26.77 8.17 3.80
C VAL A 16 26.59 9.61 4.25
N ALA A 17 25.75 9.83 5.25
CA ALA A 17 25.52 11.15 5.84
C ALA A 17 25.63 11.06 7.37
N SER A 18 26.27 12.07 7.99
CA SER A 18 26.37 12.20 9.44
C SER A 18 25.26 13.11 9.97
N ARG A 19 24.61 12.70 11.06
CA ARG A 19 23.65 13.53 11.80
C ARG A 19 24.31 14.39 12.87
N ILE A 20 25.63 14.25 13.07
CA ILE A 20 26.35 15.03 14.07
C ILE A 20 26.72 16.38 13.47
N ARG A 21 26.26 17.45 14.10
CA ARG A 21 26.65 18.81 13.75
C ARG A 21 28.12 19.01 14.09
N ILE A 22 28.89 19.46 13.11
CA ILE A 22 30.34 19.66 13.25
C ILE A 22 30.65 20.80 14.24
N LEU A 23 29.73 21.76 14.40
CA LEU A 23 29.95 22.96 15.20
C LEU A 23 29.77 22.75 16.71
N ASP A 24 28.81 21.92 17.12
CA ASP A 24 28.42 21.77 18.53
C ASP A 24 28.33 20.31 19.00
N GLY A 25 28.61 19.35 18.12
CA GLY A 25 28.55 17.91 18.42
C GLY A 25 27.13 17.38 18.67
N THR A 26 26.09 18.21 18.50
CA THR A 26 24.71 17.79 18.73
C THR A 26 24.18 16.98 17.55
N THR A 27 23.15 16.18 17.81
CA THR A 27 22.50 15.36 16.78
C THR A 27 21.35 16.14 16.13
N VAL A 28 21.28 16.14 14.80
CA VAL A 28 20.13 16.68 14.06
C VAL A 28 18.87 15.88 14.42
N THR A 29 17.80 16.56 14.83
CA THR A 29 16.58 15.90 15.29
C THR A 29 15.84 15.23 14.14
N ASP A 30 15.35 14.01 14.40
CA ASP A 30 14.54 13.21 13.47
C ASP A 30 13.03 13.52 13.55
N SER A 31 12.65 14.36 14.51
CA SER A 31 11.25 14.73 14.74
C SER A 31 10.65 15.38 13.51
N TRP A 32 9.51 14.87 13.02
CA TRP A 32 8.85 15.41 11.83
C TRP A 32 9.73 15.39 10.56
N GLU A 33 10.76 14.53 10.47
CA GLU A 33 11.58 14.41 9.26
C GLU A 33 10.77 14.04 8.02
N TYR A 34 9.83 13.11 8.16
CA TYR A 34 8.98 12.68 7.04
C TYR A 34 8.23 13.85 6.38
N PRO A 35 7.43 14.65 7.11
CA PRO A 35 6.72 15.79 6.51
C PRO A 35 7.66 16.92 6.06
N ARG A 36 8.79 17.14 6.77
CA ARG A 36 9.82 18.10 6.31
C ARG A 36 10.41 17.68 4.96
N SER A 37 10.76 16.41 4.83
CA SER A 37 11.31 15.83 3.61
C SER A 37 10.29 15.84 2.48
N GLU A 38 9.03 15.47 2.75
CA GLU A 38 7.96 15.52 1.76
C GLU A 38 7.82 16.93 1.16
N LYS A 39 7.88 17.98 2.00
CA LYS A 39 7.84 19.37 1.52
C LYS A 39 9.02 19.71 0.59
N VAL A 40 10.25 19.38 1.00
CA VAL A 40 11.45 19.62 0.18
C VAL A 40 11.37 18.86 -1.15
N ILE A 41 10.91 17.61 -1.12
CA ILE A 41 10.70 16.81 -2.34
C ILE A 41 9.72 17.51 -3.28
N ARG A 42 8.63 18.13 -2.78
CA ARG A 42 7.68 18.88 -3.64
C ARG A 42 8.28 20.09 -4.31
N GLU A 43 9.14 20.80 -3.59
CA GLU A 43 9.84 21.96 -4.12
C GLU A 43 10.81 21.52 -5.23
N LEU A 44 11.54 20.43 -5.02
CA LEU A 44 12.42 19.83 -6.02
C LEU A 44 11.64 19.31 -7.24
N GLU A 45 10.52 18.59 -7.04
CA GLU A 45 9.66 18.12 -8.13
C GLU A 45 9.25 19.28 -9.05
N LYS A 46 8.84 20.42 -8.48
CA LYS A 46 8.49 21.62 -9.24
C LYS A 46 9.69 22.26 -9.93
N GLN A 47 10.79 22.43 -9.20
CA GLN A 47 12.00 23.09 -9.70
C GLN A 47 12.57 22.36 -10.92
N TYR A 48 12.58 21.03 -10.88
CA TYR A 48 13.16 20.18 -11.92
C TYR A 48 12.11 19.60 -12.88
N GLN A 49 10.85 20.08 -12.83
CA GLN A 49 9.73 19.61 -13.66
C GLN A 49 9.55 18.07 -13.65
N LEU A 50 9.74 17.45 -12.48
CA LEU A 50 9.55 16.01 -12.29
C LEU A 50 8.06 15.68 -12.12
N THR A 51 7.70 14.42 -12.35
CA THR A 51 6.34 13.92 -12.12
C THR A 51 5.99 14.01 -10.63
N PRO A 52 4.95 14.78 -10.23
CA PRO A 52 4.58 14.89 -8.83
C PRO A 52 4.04 13.57 -8.29
N THR A 53 4.55 13.14 -7.14
CA THR A 53 4.10 11.91 -6.50
C THR A 53 2.85 12.17 -5.64
N PRO A 54 1.70 11.51 -5.73
CA PRO A 54 0.57 11.83 -4.84
C PRO A 54 0.95 11.66 -3.35
N SER A 55 0.53 12.60 -2.50
CA SER A 55 0.90 12.61 -1.08
C SER A 55 0.37 11.37 -0.35
N SER A 56 1.00 11.02 0.76
CA SER A 56 0.57 9.87 1.58
C SER A 56 -0.89 9.95 2.03
N ARG A 57 -1.45 11.17 2.11
CA ARG A 57 -2.83 11.45 2.52
C ARG A 57 -3.84 11.36 1.38
N GLU A 58 -3.39 11.60 0.15
CA GLU A 58 -4.20 11.53 -1.07
C GLU A 58 -4.23 10.12 -1.66
N ARG A 59 -3.34 9.22 -1.21
CA ARG A 59 -3.34 7.83 -1.68
C ARG A 59 -4.43 7.01 -1.00
N ASP A 60 -5.36 6.54 -1.81
CA ASP A 60 -6.46 5.66 -1.37
C ASP A 60 -6.05 4.19 -1.17
N SER A 61 -4.98 3.77 -1.85
CA SER A 61 -4.42 2.42 -1.78
C SER A 61 -2.97 2.43 -1.30
N ARG A 62 -2.56 1.37 -0.60
CA ARG A 62 -1.15 1.21 -0.19
C ARG A 62 -0.33 0.69 -1.37
N ALA A 63 0.80 1.34 -1.61
CA ALA A 63 1.78 0.88 -2.59
C ALA A 63 2.25 -0.55 -2.28
N PRO A 64 2.59 -1.34 -3.30
CA PRO A 64 3.22 -2.64 -3.12
C PRO A 64 4.49 -2.52 -2.28
N THR A 65 4.74 -3.53 -1.45
CA THR A 65 6.01 -3.63 -0.70
C THR A 65 7.16 -3.97 -1.64
N THR A 66 8.39 -3.65 -1.24
CA THR A 66 9.60 -4.05 -1.98
C THR A 66 9.65 -5.55 -2.24
N GLY A 67 9.20 -6.36 -1.29
CA GLY A 67 9.14 -7.82 -1.44
C GLY A 67 8.09 -8.28 -2.46
N GLU A 68 6.92 -7.65 -2.48
CA GLU A 68 5.88 -7.92 -3.49
C GLU A 68 6.34 -7.52 -4.89
N MET A 69 6.97 -6.35 -5.02
CA MET A 69 7.59 -5.96 -6.29
C MET A 69 8.66 -6.96 -6.70
N ARG A 70 9.60 -7.30 -5.80
CA ARG A 70 10.64 -8.28 -6.11
C ARG A 70 10.05 -9.60 -6.57
N ARG A 71 9.00 -10.11 -5.91
CA ARG A 71 8.32 -11.34 -6.35
C ARG A 71 7.80 -11.24 -7.78
N VAL A 72 7.04 -10.19 -8.12
CA VAL A 72 6.52 -10.00 -9.49
C VAL A 72 7.65 -9.93 -10.52
N TRP A 73 8.70 -9.18 -10.22
CA TRP A 73 9.82 -8.99 -11.14
C TRP A 73 10.64 -10.25 -11.36
N CYS A 74 10.70 -11.13 -10.37
CA CYS A 74 11.62 -12.26 -10.35
C CYS A 74 10.94 -13.59 -10.71
N THR A 75 9.65 -13.76 -10.37
CA THR A 75 8.89 -14.98 -10.68
C THR A 75 7.78 -14.75 -11.70
N GLY A 76 7.46 -13.49 -12.04
CA GLY A 76 6.29 -13.15 -12.86
C GLY A 76 4.96 -13.36 -12.12
N GLU A 77 4.98 -13.85 -10.89
CA GLU A 77 3.77 -14.18 -10.13
C GLU A 77 3.24 -12.96 -9.40
N VAL A 78 2.00 -12.61 -9.71
CA VAL A 78 1.22 -11.63 -8.96
C VAL A 78 0.87 -12.24 -7.61
N GLY A 79 1.34 -11.64 -6.51
CA GLY A 79 1.03 -12.11 -5.16
C GLY A 79 -0.47 -12.02 -4.85
N THR A 80 -0.96 -12.86 -3.93
CA THR A 80 -2.38 -12.94 -3.54
C THR A 80 -2.98 -11.59 -3.16
N ARG A 81 -2.20 -10.69 -2.55
CA ARG A 81 -2.64 -9.33 -2.23
C ARG A 81 -2.99 -8.51 -3.48
N GLU A 82 -2.17 -8.58 -4.52
CA GLU A 82 -2.35 -7.80 -5.75
C GLU A 82 -3.48 -8.38 -6.61
N GLN A 83 -3.61 -9.71 -6.65
CA GLN A 83 -4.78 -10.37 -7.25
C GLN A 83 -6.08 -9.92 -6.56
N LEU A 84 -6.07 -9.92 -5.23
CA LEU A 84 -7.20 -9.47 -4.43
C LEU A 84 -7.55 -8.00 -4.68
N LEU A 85 -6.54 -7.10 -4.77
CA LEU A 85 -6.77 -5.70 -5.10
C LEU A 85 -7.38 -5.52 -6.50
N THR A 86 -6.90 -6.29 -7.48
CA THR A 86 -7.43 -6.30 -8.84
C THR A 86 -8.89 -6.70 -8.86
N GLN A 87 -9.24 -7.81 -8.21
CA GLN A 87 -10.61 -8.29 -8.13
C GLN A 87 -11.52 -7.30 -7.40
N ILE A 88 -11.06 -6.71 -6.29
CA ILE A 88 -11.82 -5.68 -5.57
C ILE A 88 -12.07 -4.45 -6.46
N LYS A 89 -11.06 -3.98 -7.20
CA LYS A 89 -11.22 -2.84 -8.12
C LYS A 89 -12.19 -3.16 -9.25
N GLN A 90 -12.11 -4.35 -9.84
CA GLN A 90 -13.02 -4.79 -10.90
C GLN A 90 -14.46 -4.88 -10.38
N SER A 91 -14.67 -5.48 -9.22
CA SER A 91 -16.00 -5.56 -8.60
C SER A 91 -16.51 -4.20 -8.12
N ALA A 92 -15.65 -3.20 -7.90
CA ALA A 92 -16.07 -1.86 -7.51
C ALA A 92 -16.27 -0.90 -8.70
N ALA A 93 -15.94 -1.30 -9.94
CA ALA A 93 -15.91 -0.42 -11.10
C ALA A 93 -17.29 0.17 -11.47
N ASP A 94 -18.36 -0.62 -11.29
CA ASP A 94 -19.72 -0.25 -11.68
C ASP A 94 -20.55 0.32 -10.51
N SER A 95 -19.91 0.73 -9.40
CA SER A 95 -20.58 1.17 -8.16
C SER A 95 -21.76 0.27 -7.72
N PRO A 96 -21.57 -1.06 -7.62
CA PRO A 96 -22.65 -1.95 -7.21
C PRO A 96 -23.09 -1.68 -5.76
N THR A 97 -24.31 -2.09 -5.42
CA THR A 97 -24.71 -2.12 -4.02
C THR A 97 -23.78 -3.02 -3.20
N MET A 98 -23.63 -2.76 -1.91
CA MET A 98 -22.75 -3.54 -1.03
C MET A 98 -23.04 -5.07 -1.10
N THR A 99 -24.31 -5.44 -1.28
CA THR A 99 -24.72 -6.84 -1.42
C THR A 99 -24.27 -7.45 -2.76
N GLU A 100 -24.40 -6.70 -3.85
CA GLU A 100 -23.93 -7.12 -5.18
C GLU A 100 -22.41 -7.20 -5.21
N PHE A 101 -21.71 -6.22 -4.63
CA PHE A 101 -20.26 -6.22 -4.47
C PHE A 101 -19.76 -7.48 -3.75
N MET A 102 -20.35 -7.81 -2.60
CA MET A 102 -20.00 -9.03 -1.86
C MET A 102 -20.29 -10.29 -2.67
N LYS A 103 -21.42 -10.33 -3.40
CA LYS A 103 -21.78 -11.46 -4.24
C LYS A 103 -20.79 -11.67 -5.39
N GLN A 104 -20.37 -10.59 -6.06
CA GLN A 104 -19.36 -10.64 -7.12
C GLN A 104 -18.00 -11.12 -6.60
N LEU A 105 -17.57 -10.59 -5.45
CA LEU A 105 -16.32 -11.04 -4.81
C LEU A 105 -16.37 -12.52 -4.44
N GLN A 106 -17.47 -12.99 -3.85
CA GLN A 106 -17.64 -14.40 -3.53
C GLN A 106 -17.66 -15.29 -4.78
N ALA A 107 -18.29 -14.86 -5.86
CA ALA A 107 -18.27 -15.57 -7.14
C ALA A 107 -16.85 -15.72 -7.71
N ASN A 108 -15.97 -14.76 -7.42
CA ASN A 108 -14.55 -14.78 -7.79
C ASN A 108 -13.65 -15.48 -6.76
N GLY A 109 -14.23 -16.17 -5.77
CA GLY A 109 -13.49 -16.91 -4.74
C GLY A 109 -12.99 -16.07 -3.56
N VAL A 110 -13.37 -14.79 -3.48
CA VAL A 110 -13.00 -13.90 -2.38
C VAL A 110 -14.03 -13.97 -1.27
N ASN A 111 -13.61 -14.48 -0.12
CA ASN A 111 -14.41 -14.47 1.10
C ASN A 111 -14.32 -13.10 1.79
N VAL A 112 -15.46 -12.41 1.88
CA VAL A 112 -15.59 -11.13 2.58
C VAL A 112 -16.17 -11.35 3.97
N ARG A 113 -15.55 -10.76 5.00
CA ARG A 113 -16.03 -10.81 6.39
C ARG A 113 -16.10 -9.41 6.97
N VAL A 114 -17.28 -9.01 7.43
CA VAL A 114 -17.49 -7.79 8.22
C VAL A 114 -17.47 -8.16 9.71
N GLY A 115 -16.61 -7.51 10.47
CA GLY A 115 -16.55 -7.67 11.93
C GLY A 115 -17.38 -6.59 12.62
N TYR A 116 -18.05 -6.96 13.71
CA TYR A 116 -18.87 -6.05 14.52
C TYR A 116 -18.31 -5.95 15.95
N THR A 117 -18.51 -4.80 16.60
CA THR A 117 -18.25 -4.60 18.02
C THR A 117 -19.41 -5.18 18.85
N LEU A 118 -19.21 -5.32 20.16
CA LEU A 118 -20.27 -5.73 21.11
C LEU A 118 -21.49 -4.77 21.08
N THR A 119 -21.27 -3.52 20.68
CA THR A 119 -22.30 -2.49 20.52
C THR A 119 -22.98 -2.50 19.14
N GLY A 120 -22.69 -3.48 18.29
CA GLY A 120 -23.29 -3.61 16.94
C GLY A 120 -22.69 -2.70 15.87
N LYS A 121 -21.67 -1.89 16.17
CA LYS A 121 -20.99 -1.05 15.18
C LYS A 121 -20.01 -1.89 14.35
N VAL A 122 -19.82 -1.53 13.08
CA VAL A 122 -18.83 -2.20 12.23
C VAL A 122 -17.41 -1.91 12.75
N LYS A 123 -16.71 -2.97 13.16
CA LYS A 123 -15.30 -2.94 13.58
C LYS A 123 -14.36 -2.83 12.36
N GLY A 124 -14.72 -3.48 11.25
CA GLY A 124 -13.93 -3.46 10.03
C GLY A 124 -14.35 -4.54 9.02
N ILE A 125 -13.64 -4.60 7.90
CA ILE A 125 -13.85 -5.56 6.82
C ILE A 125 -12.53 -6.30 6.54
N SER A 126 -12.62 -7.58 6.21
CA SER A 126 -11.49 -8.43 5.81
C SER A 126 -11.85 -9.25 4.58
N TYR A 127 -10.85 -9.55 3.77
CA TYR A 127 -10.98 -10.27 2.52
C TYR A 127 -10.00 -11.44 2.52
N ALA A 128 -10.45 -12.61 2.07
CA ALA A 128 -9.60 -13.79 1.98
C ALA A 128 -9.69 -14.40 0.58
N LEU A 129 -8.53 -14.68 0.00
CA LEU A 129 -8.35 -15.37 -1.29
C LEU A 129 -7.31 -16.47 -1.08
N ASP A 130 -7.59 -17.68 -1.56
CA ASP A 130 -6.71 -18.86 -1.44
C ASP A 130 -6.21 -19.14 -0.01
N GLY A 131 -7.07 -18.91 0.99
CA GLY A 131 -6.76 -19.10 2.41
C GLY A 131 -5.91 -17.98 3.04
N VAL A 132 -5.48 -16.98 2.27
CA VAL A 132 -4.73 -15.82 2.78
C VAL A 132 -5.68 -14.64 2.99
N ALA A 133 -5.71 -14.11 4.22
CA ALA A 133 -6.60 -13.03 4.61
C ALA A 133 -5.90 -11.68 4.82
N PHE A 134 -6.50 -10.61 4.31
CA PHE A 134 -6.07 -9.23 4.49
C PHE A 134 -7.20 -8.38 5.08
N SER A 135 -6.88 -7.55 6.07
CA SER A 135 -7.82 -6.53 6.55
C SER A 135 -7.92 -5.39 5.54
N GLY A 136 -9.08 -4.75 5.43
CA GLY A 136 -9.25 -3.57 4.58
C GLY A 136 -8.22 -2.48 4.85
N THR A 137 -7.88 -2.26 6.12
CA THR A 137 -6.82 -1.32 6.53
C THR A 137 -5.42 -1.66 6.00
N LYS A 138 -5.12 -2.96 5.81
CA LYS A 138 -3.85 -3.41 5.19
C LYS A 138 -3.84 -3.25 3.68
N LEU A 139 -5.01 -3.22 3.05
CA LEU A 139 -5.15 -3.01 1.60
C LEU A 139 -5.11 -1.51 1.27
N GLY A 140 -5.78 -0.68 2.06
CA GLY A 140 -5.85 0.76 1.84
C GLY A 140 -7.15 1.37 2.37
N ARG A 141 -7.22 2.70 2.46
CA ARG A 141 -8.38 3.40 3.01
C ARG A 141 -9.65 3.14 2.19
N ALA A 142 -9.55 3.10 0.87
CA ALA A 142 -10.67 2.81 -0.03
C ALA A 142 -11.30 1.43 0.23
N TYR A 143 -10.51 0.47 0.71
CA TYR A 143 -10.96 -0.91 0.95
C TYR A 143 -11.41 -1.16 2.40
N THR A 144 -11.59 -0.08 3.18
CA THR A 144 -12.23 -0.17 4.49
C THR A 144 -13.74 -0.04 4.34
N PHE A 145 -14.49 -0.51 5.34
CA PHE A 145 -15.95 -0.42 5.31
C PHE A 145 -16.46 1.02 5.06
N PRO A 146 -15.94 2.08 5.72
CA PRO A 146 -16.31 3.45 5.39
C PRO A 146 -15.79 3.93 4.03
N GLY A 147 -14.67 3.37 3.54
CA GLY A 147 -14.12 3.71 2.23
C GLY A 147 -15.01 3.23 1.08
N LEU A 148 -15.54 2.02 1.21
CA LEU A 148 -16.46 1.44 0.24
C LEU A 148 -17.85 2.11 0.21
N GLN A 149 -18.21 2.87 1.23
CA GLN A 149 -19.49 3.61 1.27
C GLN A 149 -19.44 4.98 0.57
N LYS A 150 -18.26 5.42 0.14
CA LYS A 150 -18.06 6.74 -0.50
C LYS A 150 -18.22 6.71 -2.02
N HIS A 151 -18.38 5.54 -2.59
CA HIS A 151 -18.49 5.26 -4.02
C HIS A 151 -19.69 4.33 -4.27
#